data_AF-A0A363NWL0-F1
#
_entry.id   AF-A0A363NWL0-F1
#
_cell.length_a   1.000
_cell.length_b   1.000
_cell.length_c   1.000
_cell.angle_alpha   90.00
_cell.angle_beta   90.00
_cell.angle_gamma   90.00
#
_symmetry.space_group_name_H-M   'P 1'
#
loop_
_entity.id
_entity.type
_entity.pdbx_description
1 polymer ?
#
loop_
_entity_poly.entity_id
_entity_poly.type
_entity_poly.pdbx_seq_one_letter_code
_entity_poly.pdbx_strand_id
1 'polypeptide(L)'
;MFDKLIFILLLTFCTTTFAQNVIKPQEGKYLKLTFPNKSNFVDSHILSIHYGFDADTMSQVIVKPVEDETYMNREFLKGSMKQRFKYFDLSFEGDRLVFKNNYSSIEVPLIPRLQFLDKRGKLSPECSYKLISIGVFKDSSVFFFSADSHPEPMFWGQPAKFKGELRSLETQISQKLADLNVKTNLDSIIVFRATVIAGESRNQDKLQIDELIYGEETYFSDIVRKVLNDTNNKSSMPSSSNWIAATNASARPQTTRIKIFAWLKPNGQVELKLPSKLQNWSGD
;
A
#
# COMPACT_ATOMS: atom_id res chain seq x y z
N MET A 1 74.96 -36.09 -4.43
CA MET A 1 74.25 -36.34 -5.71
C MET A 1 73.01 -37.13 -5.35
N PHE A 2 71.92 -36.41 -5.11
CA PHE A 2 70.61 -36.94 -4.71
C PHE A 2 69.88 -37.37 -5.97
N ASP A 3 69.57 -38.66 -6.11
CA ASP A 3 68.60 -39.11 -7.10
C ASP A 3 67.76 -40.27 -6.54
N LYS A 4 66.49 -39.94 -6.33
CA LYS A 4 65.28 -40.72 -6.67
C LYS A 4 65.22 -42.18 -6.20
N LEU A 5 64.32 -42.47 -5.26
CA LEU A 5 63.00 -43.02 -5.60
C LEU A 5 62.12 -43.06 -4.34
N ILE A 6 61.22 -42.08 -4.25
CA ILE A 6 60.01 -42.12 -3.43
C ILE A 6 59.04 -43.00 -4.20
N PHE A 7 58.65 -44.18 -3.70
CA PHE A 7 57.47 -44.87 -4.23
C PHE A 7 56.82 -45.78 -3.15
N ILE A 8 55.58 -45.41 -2.80
CA ILE A 8 54.51 -46.23 -2.23
C ILE A 8 54.70 -46.73 -0.79
N LEU A 9 54.17 -45.96 0.17
CA LEU A 9 53.39 -46.50 1.28
C LEU A 9 52.65 -45.37 2.03
N LEU A 10 51.52 -44.93 1.48
CA LEU A 10 50.47 -44.27 2.25
C LEU A 10 49.17 -44.31 1.46
N LEU A 11 48.55 -45.48 1.47
CA LEU A 11 47.28 -45.76 0.80
C LEU A 11 46.34 -46.47 1.78
N THR A 12 46.18 -45.90 2.97
CA THR A 12 45.09 -46.21 3.89
C THR A 12 44.97 -45.06 4.89
N PHE A 13 43.73 -44.63 5.15
CA PHE A 13 43.33 -43.51 6.00
C PHE A 13 43.47 -42.10 5.42
N CYS A 14 42.62 -41.79 4.44
CA CYS A 14 41.89 -40.52 4.38
C CYS A 14 40.67 -40.66 3.46
N THR A 15 39.80 -41.64 3.73
CA THR A 15 38.40 -41.55 3.31
C THR A 15 37.64 -40.75 4.35
N THR A 16 38.09 -39.53 4.65
CA THR A 16 37.14 -38.49 5.01
C THR A 16 36.46 -38.12 3.72
N THR A 17 35.29 -38.72 3.52
CA THR A 17 34.21 -38.19 2.69
C THR A 17 33.92 -36.75 3.10
N PHE A 18 34.78 -35.82 2.68
CA PHE A 18 34.28 -34.52 2.27
C PHE A 18 33.49 -34.81 1.01
N ALA A 19 32.23 -35.20 1.22
CA ALA A 19 31.18 -34.77 0.32
C ALA A 19 31.42 -33.29 0.13
N GLN A 20 32.00 -32.93 -1.02
CA GLN A 20 31.80 -31.61 -1.57
C GLN A 20 30.29 -31.52 -1.75
N ASN A 21 29.62 -31.06 -0.70
CA ASN A 21 28.46 -30.22 -0.86
C ASN A 21 28.98 -29.05 -1.68
N VAL A 22 28.99 -29.25 -3.00
CA VAL A 22 28.77 -28.16 -3.93
C VAL A 22 27.46 -27.58 -3.41
N ILE A 23 27.58 -26.57 -2.56
CA ILE A 23 26.52 -25.60 -2.35
C ILE A 23 26.28 -25.14 -3.77
N LYS A 24 25.28 -25.74 -4.44
CA LYS A 24 24.75 -25.16 -5.66
C LYS A 24 24.51 -23.71 -5.26
N PRO A 25 25.16 -22.73 -5.91
CA PRO A 25 24.79 -21.35 -5.65
C PRO A 25 23.28 -21.34 -5.83
N GLN A 26 22.54 -20.97 -4.78
CA GLN A 26 21.11 -20.75 -4.91
C GLN A 26 20.99 -19.76 -6.05
N GLU A 27 20.57 -20.24 -7.22
CA GLU A 27 20.34 -19.40 -8.38
C GLU A 27 19.46 -18.25 -7.89
N GLY A 28 19.92 -17.02 -8.12
CA GLY A 28 19.44 -15.86 -7.38
C GLY A 28 17.93 -15.78 -7.43
N LYS A 29 17.26 -15.91 -6.28
CA LYS A 29 15.79 -15.78 -6.17
C LYS A 29 15.26 -14.45 -6.73
N TYR A 30 16.15 -13.48 -6.90
CA TYR A 30 15.85 -12.11 -7.29
C TYR A 30 16.76 -11.64 -8.42
N LEU A 31 16.17 -10.91 -9.37
CA LEU A 31 16.88 -10.17 -10.40
C LEU A 31 16.62 -8.67 -10.20
N LYS A 32 17.68 -7.87 -10.14
CA LYS A 32 17.62 -6.41 -10.05
C LYS A 32 18.21 -5.79 -11.31
N LEU A 33 17.42 -5.02 -12.04
CA LEU A 33 17.88 -4.25 -13.19
C LEU A 33 17.84 -2.76 -12.84
N THR A 34 18.92 -2.03 -13.09
CA THR A 34 18.98 -0.58 -12.87
C THR A 34 19.26 0.10 -14.21
N PHE A 35 18.36 1.00 -14.61
CA PHE A 35 18.51 1.80 -15.81
C PHE A 35 18.81 3.24 -15.40
N PRO A 36 19.90 3.84 -15.90
CA PRO A 36 20.15 5.25 -15.70
C PRO A 36 19.17 6.05 -16.58
N ASN A 37 18.23 6.74 -15.94
CA ASN A 37 17.29 7.61 -16.62
C ASN A 37 16.91 8.77 -15.69
N LYS A 38 16.79 9.97 -16.23
CA LYS A 38 16.34 11.12 -15.43
C LYS A 38 14.82 11.09 -15.32
N SER A 39 14.33 11.12 -14.09
CA SER A 39 12.90 11.29 -13.80
C SER A 39 12.65 12.67 -13.20
N ASN A 40 11.64 13.37 -13.72
CA ASN A 40 11.23 14.66 -13.19
C ASN A 40 9.97 14.48 -12.34
N PHE A 41 10.12 14.46 -11.02
CA PHE A 41 8.99 14.33 -10.11
C PHE A 41 8.13 15.60 -9.99
N VAL A 42 8.54 16.72 -10.59
CA VAL A 42 7.97 18.07 -10.43
C VAL A 42 8.06 18.61 -8.99
N ASP A 43 7.72 17.80 -7.98
CA ASP A 43 7.96 18.07 -6.56
C ASP A 43 9.40 17.67 -6.15
N SER A 44 10.18 18.68 -5.73
CA SER A 44 11.56 18.50 -5.28
C SER A 44 11.70 17.66 -4.01
N HIS A 45 10.65 17.57 -3.21
CA HIS A 45 10.62 16.83 -1.94
C HIS A 45 10.40 15.34 -2.13
N ILE A 46 10.17 14.85 -3.35
CA ILE A 46 10.09 13.41 -3.62
C ILE A 46 11.51 12.86 -3.81
N LEU A 47 11.89 11.89 -2.96
CA LEU A 47 13.14 11.15 -3.08
C LEU A 47 13.00 10.00 -4.07
N SER A 48 11.94 9.20 -3.90
CA SER A 48 11.66 8.07 -4.77
C SER A 48 10.19 7.66 -4.75
N ILE A 49 9.77 6.96 -5.79
CA ILE A 49 8.43 6.37 -5.90
C ILE A 49 8.60 4.88 -6.17
N HIS A 50 7.94 4.05 -5.37
CA HIS A 50 7.99 2.61 -5.50
C HIS A 50 6.62 2.07 -5.86
N TYR A 51 6.53 1.43 -7.01
CA TYR A 51 5.35 0.72 -7.48
C TYR A 51 5.48 -0.75 -7.10
N GLY A 52 4.50 -1.28 -6.38
CA GLY A 52 4.40 -2.71 -6.09
C GLY A 52 3.40 -3.38 -7.04
N PHE A 53 3.71 -4.61 -7.44
CA PHE A 53 2.89 -5.38 -8.36
C PHE A 53 2.42 -6.67 -7.68
N ASP A 54 1.16 -7.01 -7.91
CA ASP A 54 0.63 -8.35 -7.69
C ASP A 54 0.37 -8.99 -9.05
N ALA A 55 1.17 -10.00 -9.38
CA ALA A 55 1.32 -10.51 -10.74
C ALA A 55 1.57 -9.36 -11.74
N ASP A 56 0.67 -9.17 -12.71
CA ASP A 56 0.79 -8.16 -13.76
C ASP A 56 0.04 -6.86 -13.45
N THR A 57 -0.52 -6.72 -12.25
CA THR A 57 -1.32 -5.56 -11.85
C THR A 57 -0.61 -4.75 -10.78
N MET A 58 -0.47 -3.45 -11.01
CA MET A 58 0.06 -2.52 -10.01
C MET A 58 -0.91 -2.44 -8.82
N SER A 59 -0.47 -2.87 -7.65
CA SER A 59 -1.32 -3.05 -6.47
C SER A 59 -1.14 -1.95 -5.44
N GLN A 60 0.04 -1.31 -5.41
CA GLN A 60 0.37 -0.27 -4.44
C GLN A 60 1.39 0.73 -4.98
N VAL A 61 1.39 1.94 -4.42
CA VAL A 61 2.43 2.95 -4.65
C VAL A 61 2.90 3.49 -3.31
N ILE A 62 4.21 3.64 -3.18
CA ILE A 62 4.86 4.26 -2.03
C ILE A 62 5.64 5.47 -2.52
N VAL A 63 5.24 6.66 -2.10
CA VAL A 63 5.97 7.90 -2.34
C VAL A 63 6.85 8.17 -1.12
N LYS A 64 8.16 8.13 -1.31
CA LYS A 64 9.12 8.42 -0.27
C LYS A 64 9.58 9.88 -0.40
N PRO A 65 9.30 10.74 0.60
CA PRO A 65 9.85 12.08 0.62
C PRO A 65 11.35 12.07 0.93
N VAL A 66 12.03 13.17 0.62
CA VAL A 66 13.36 13.49 1.18
C VAL A 66 13.23 13.58 2.69
N GLU A 67 14.24 13.14 3.43
CA GLU A 67 14.23 13.23 4.90
C GLU A 67 14.39 14.69 5.34
N ASP A 68 13.25 15.40 5.42
CA ASP A 68 13.14 16.75 5.95
C ASP A 68 12.25 16.72 7.20
N GLU A 69 12.80 17.15 8.34
CA GLU A 69 12.08 17.17 9.62
C GLU A 69 10.83 18.06 9.57
N THR A 70 10.82 19.14 8.77
CA THR A 70 9.67 20.04 8.65
C THR A 70 8.48 19.39 7.94
N TYR A 71 8.75 18.46 7.02
CA TYR A 71 7.74 17.67 6.31
C TYR A 71 7.19 16.52 7.16
N MET A 72 8.03 16.02 8.08
CA MET A 72 7.79 14.80 8.87
C MET A 72 7.21 15.06 10.28
N ASN A 73 6.95 16.31 10.66
CA ASN A 73 6.57 16.68 12.03
C ASN A 73 5.05 16.81 12.24
N ARG A 74 4.29 15.74 11.97
CA ARG A 74 2.87 15.64 12.36
C ARG A 74 2.73 14.61 13.49
N GLU A 75 1.91 14.91 14.51
CA GLU A 75 1.75 14.07 15.72
C GLU A 75 1.45 12.59 15.44
N PHE A 76 0.79 12.29 14.32
CA PHE A 76 0.45 10.92 13.89
C PHE A 76 1.67 10.05 13.49
N LEU A 77 2.86 10.66 13.30
CA LEU A 77 4.10 9.97 12.99
C LEU A 77 4.87 9.50 14.25
N LYS A 78 4.22 9.52 15.42
CA LYS A 78 4.73 8.98 16.69
C LYS A 78 4.14 7.58 16.93
N GLY A 79 4.98 6.54 17.10
CA GLY A 79 4.53 5.16 17.42
C GLY A 79 5.20 4.05 16.61
N SER A 80 4.85 2.77 16.89
CA SER A 80 5.47 1.58 16.27
C SER A 80 5.11 1.35 14.81
N MET A 81 4.10 2.06 14.29
CA MET A 81 3.65 2.00 12.89
C MET A 81 4.04 3.27 12.10
N LYS A 82 5.03 4.03 12.60
CA LYS A 82 5.58 5.22 11.93
C LYS A 82 6.07 4.86 10.53
N GLN A 83 5.38 5.32 9.51
CA GLN A 83 5.85 5.22 8.13
C GLN A 83 6.30 6.59 7.66
N ARG A 84 7.56 6.69 7.21
CA ARG A 84 8.14 7.92 6.67
C ARG A 84 7.80 8.12 5.19
N PHE A 85 6.73 7.51 4.72
CA PHE A 85 6.37 7.43 3.32
C PHE A 85 4.86 7.45 3.17
N LYS A 86 4.42 7.93 2.02
CA LYS A 86 3.01 8.00 1.64
C LYS A 86 2.65 6.73 0.92
N TYR A 87 1.71 5.97 1.47
CA TYR A 87 1.26 4.72 0.88
C TYR A 87 -0.12 4.88 0.23
N PHE A 88 -0.26 4.30 -0.96
CA PHE A 88 -1.50 4.23 -1.73
C PHE A 88 -1.76 2.76 -2.10
N ASP A 89 -2.89 2.21 -1.66
CA ASP A 89 -3.39 0.92 -2.12
C ASP A 89 -4.23 1.11 -3.37
N LEU A 90 -3.66 0.76 -4.51
CA LEU A 90 -4.36 0.94 -5.77
C LEU A 90 -5.50 -0.06 -5.97
N SER A 91 -5.75 -0.99 -5.04
CA SER A 91 -7.00 -1.76 -5.03
C SER A 91 -8.19 -0.97 -4.44
N PHE A 92 -7.92 0.13 -3.74
CA PHE A 92 -8.92 1.04 -3.18
C PHE A 92 -9.08 2.28 -4.06
N GLU A 93 -10.31 2.53 -4.55
CA GLU A 93 -10.59 3.61 -5.50
C GLU A 93 -10.20 5.00 -4.98
N GLY A 94 -10.43 5.27 -3.68
CA GLY A 94 -10.05 6.54 -3.08
C GLY A 94 -8.54 6.81 -3.13
N ASP A 95 -7.71 5.78 -2.97
CA ASP A 95 -6.26 5.92 -3.08
C ASP A 95 -5.82 6.13 -4.54
N ARG A 96 -6.47 5.46 -5.51
CA ARG A 96 -6.21 5.67 -6.94
C ARG A 96 -6.45 7.12 -7.34
N LEU A 97 -7.58 7.70 -6.94
CA LEU A 97 -7.97 9.07 -7.27
C LEU A 97 -7.05 10.10 -6.62
N VAL A 98 -6.77 9.96 -5.32
CA VAL A 98 -5.88 10.88 -4.59
C VAL A 98 -4.46 10.80 -5.14
N PHE A 99 -3.95 9.60 -5.43
CA PHE A 99 -2.63 9.44 -6.06
C PHE A 99 -2.57 10.14 -7.42
N LYS A 100 -3.53 9.87 -8.31
CA LYS A 100 -3.56 10.48 -9.64
C LYS A 100 -3.68 11.99 -9.58
N ASN A 101 -4.45 12.53 -8.63
CA ASN A 101 -4.60 13.97 -8.44
C ASN A 101 -3.28 14.63 -7.97
N ASN A 102 -2.65 14.05 -6.95
CA ASN A 102 -1.47 14.64 -6.32
C ASN A 102 -0.18 14.43 -7.12
N TYR A 103 -0.16 13.38 -7.96
CA TYR A 103 1.01 12.92 -8.70
C TYR A 103 0.69 12.77 -10.19
N SER A 104 -0.11 13.67 -10.76
CA SER A 104 -0.60 13.60 -12.14
C SER A 104 0.50 13.64 -13.21
N SER A 105 1.66 14.21 -12.88
CA SER A 105 2.84 14.31 -13.75
C SER A 105 3.75 13.07 -13.71
N ILE A 106 3.47 12.12 -12.82
CA ILE A 106 4.35 10.97 -12.61
C ILE A 106 3.96 9.84 -13.55
N GLU A 107 4.87 9.52 -14.46
CA GLU A 107 4.74 8.40 -15.38
C GLU A 107 5.26 7.11 -14.75
N VAL A 108 4.47 6.03 -14.87
CA VAL A 108 4.92 4.69 -14.49
C VAL A 108 5.87 4.18 -15.57
N PRO A 109 7.12 3.78 -15.25
CA PRO A 109 8.04 3.28 -16.25
C PRO A 109 7.52 2.04 -16.97
N LEU A 110 7.84 1.93 -18.27
CA LEU A 110 7.57 0.72 -19.04
C LEU A 110 8.33 -0.47 -18.46
N ILE A 111 7.62 -1.57 -18.23
CA ILE A 111 8.19 -2.81 -17.74
C ILE A 111 9.05 -3.44 -18.84
N PRO A 112 10.34 -3.71 -18.61
CA PRO A 112 11.17 -4.35 -19.62
C PRO A 112 10.72 -5.80 -19.82
N ARG A 113 10.69 -6.25 -21.08
CA ARG A 113 10.43 -7.65 -21.42
C ARG A 113 11.66 -8.47 -21.10
N LEU A 114 11.52 -9.44 -20.19
CA LEU A 114 12.56 -10.43 -19.92
C LEU A 114 12.39 -11.64 -20.84
N GLN A 115 13.48 -12.04 -21.48
CA GLN A 115 13.56 -13.28 -22.24
C GLN A 115 14.75 -14.08 -21.73
N PHE A 116 14.50 -15.33 -21.33
CA PHE A 116 15.54 -16.25 -20.90
C PHE A 116 15.93 -17.13 -22.06
N LEU A 117 17.23 -17.23 -22.32
CA LEU A 117 17.78 -18.10 -23.36
C LEU A 117 18.50 -19.29 -22.69
N ASP A 118 18.29 -20.49 -23.22
CA ASP A 118 19.04 -21.68 -22.82
C ASP A 118 20.49 -21.60 -23.32
N LYS A 119 21.31 -22.60 -22.95
CA LYS A 119 22.72 -22.68 -23.37
C LYS A 119 22.92 -22.75 -24.89
N ARG A 120 21.85 -22.99 -25.66
CA ARG A 120 21.82 -23.05 -27.13
C ARG A 120 21.21 -21.79 -27.75
N GLY A 121 20.92 -20.76 -26.95
CA GLY A 121 20.32 -19.51 -27.42
C GLY A 121 18.83 -19.62 -27.75
N LYS A 122 18.14 -20.68 -27.35
CA LYS A 122 16.69 -20.84 -27.54
C LYS A 122 15.92 -20.29 -26.33
N LEU A 123 14.73 -19.75 -26.56
CA LEU A 123 13.86 -19.31 -25.46
C LEU A 123 13.62 -20.45 -24.47
N SER A 124 13.98 -20.22 -23.21
CA SER A 124 13.80 -21.16 -22.11
C SER A 124 12.46 -20.89 -21.41
N PRO A 125 11.54 -21.87 -21.37
CA PRO A 125 10.27 -21.75 -20.66
C PRO A 125 10.41 -21.95 -19.14
N GLU A 126 11.58 -22.39 -18.67
CA GLU A 126 11.78 -22.91 -17.31
C GLU A 126 12.04 -21.81 -16.26
N CYS A 127 12.28 -20.57 -16.67
CA CYS A 127 12.62 -19.48 -15.75
C CYS A 127 11.58 -18.34 -15.86
N SER A 128 10.62 -18.31 -14.92
CA SER A 128 9.60 -17.26 -14.85
C SER A 128 9.90 -16.27 -13.73
N TYR A 129 10.75 -15.28 -14.00
CA TYR A 129 10.86 -14.11 -13.13
C TYR A 129 9.64 -13.22 -13.32
N LYS A 130 8.97 -12.87 -12.21
CA LYS A 130 7.86 -11.92 -12.20
C LYS A 130 8.34 -10.60 -11.64
N LEU A 131 7.89 -9.50 -12.24
CA LEU A 131 8.14 -8.17 -11.70
C LEU A 131 7.40 -8.06 -10.35
N ILE A 132 8.12 -7.66 -9.30
CA ILE A 132 7.53 -7.44 -7.97
C ILE A 132 7.47 -5.95 -7.62
N SER A 133 8.44 -5.16 -8.11
CA SER A 133 8.42 -3.72 -7.90
C SER A 133 9.26 -2.94 -8.89
N ILE A 134 8.89 -1.67 -9.07
CA ILE A 134 9.68 -0.66 -9.75
C ILE A 134 9.95 0.48 -8.77
N GLY A 135 11.21 0.78 -8.50
CA GLY A 135 11.62 2.00 -7.79
C GLY A 135 12.10 3.06 -8.78
N VAL A 136 11.51 4.23 -8.76
CA VAL A 136 11.90 5.39 -9.56
C VAL A 136 12.60 6.40 -8.66
N PHE A 137 13.78 6.82 -9.08
CA PHE A 137 14.63 7.82 -8.44
C PHE A 137 14.89 8.96 -9.43
N LYS A 138 15.50 10.06 -8.96
CA LYS A 138 15.77 11.23 -9.82
C LYS A 138 16.68 10.91 -11.01
N ASP A 139 17.58 9.95 -10.85
CA ASP A 139 18.65 9.60 -11.80
C ASP A 139 18.58 8.16 -12.32
N SER A 140 17.64 7.36 -11.84
CA SER A 140 17.57 5.94 -12.18
C SER A 140 16.20 5.32 -11.92
N SER A 141 15.95 4.21 -12.61
CA SER A 141 14.81 3.32 -12.39
C SER A 141 15.33 1.93 -12.10
N VAL A 142 14.80 1.32 -11.05
CA VAL A 142 15.21 0.02 -10.54
C VAL A 142 14.04 -0.95 -10.62
N PHE A 143 14.20 -2.01 -11.39
CA PHE A 143 13.22 -3.06 -11.55
C PHE A 143 13.66 -4.27 -10.74
N PHE A 144 12.77 -4.75 -9.88
CA PHE A 144 13.00 -5.95 -9.08
C PHE A 144 12.08 -7.06 -9.57
N PHE A 145 12.68 -8.20 -9.88
CA PHE A 145 11.98 -9.41 -10.25
C PHE A 145 12.28 -10.53 -9.26
N SER A 146 11.32 -11.44 -9.09
CA SER A 146 11.43 -12.61 -8.24
C SER A 146 11.09 -13.88 -9.01
N ALA A 147 11.84 -14.94 -8.77
CA ALA A 147 11.50 -16.30 -9.21
C ALA A 147 10.51 -16.99 -8.23
N ASP A 148 10.43 -16.52 -6.98
CA ASP A 148 9.49 -17.04 -5.98
C ASP A 148 8.08 -16.45 -6.20
N SER A 149 7.06 -17.30 -6.11
CA SER A 149 5.65 -16.91 -6.07
C SER A 149 5.32 -16.36 -4.67
N HIS A 150 5.16 -15.04 -4.60
CA HIS A 150 4.51 -14.28 -3.51
C HIS A 150 5.18 -14.36 -2.13
N PRO A 151 5.79 -13.27 -1.62
CA PRO A 151 6.02 -13.17 -0.19
C PRO A 151 4.67 -13.24 0.52
N GLU A 152 4.51 -14.14 1.50
CA GLU A 152 3.32 -14.19 2.33
C GLU A 152 3.04 -12.79 2.92
N PRO A 153 1.79 -12.31 2.89
CA PRO A 153 1.48 -11.01 3.44
C PRO A 153 1.82 -11.02 4.93
N MET A 154 2.82 -10.22 5.30
CA MET A 154 3.18 -10.02 6.70
C MET A 154 1.95 -9.46 7.43
N PHE A 155 1.44 -10.18 8.44
CA PHE A 155 0.24 -9.77 9.17
C PHE A 155 0.55 -8.57 10.07
N TRP A 156 0.30 -7.36 9.58
CA TRP A 156 0.55 -6.13 10.33
C TRP A 156 -0.52 -5.83 11.38
N GLY A 157 -1.68 -6.48 11.32
CA GLY A 157 -2.85 -6.20 12.16
C GLY A 157 -4.18 -6.14 11.39
N GLN A 158 -5.18 -5.43 11.92
CA GLN A 158 -6.50 -5.26 11.28
C GLN A 158 -6.83 -3.77 11.02
N PRO A 159 -7.37 -3.40 9.85
CA PRO A 159 -7.73 -2.02 9.52
C PRO A 159 -8.85 -1.49 10.42
N ALA A 160 -8.90 -0.17 10.59
CA ALA A 160 -10.05 0.48 11.20
C ALA A 160 -11.30 0.20 10.36
N LYS A 161 -12.45 0.01 11.02
CA LYS A 161 -13.68 -0.35 10.33
C LYS A 161 -14.90 0.22 11.01
N PHE A 162 -15.97 0.35 10.23
CA PHE A 162 -17.29 0.65 10.72
C PHE A 162 -17.97 -0.64 11.25
N LYS A 163 -18.51 -0.57 12.46
CA LYS A 163 -19.27 -1.60 13.18
C LYS A 163 -20.74 -1.48 12.77
N GLY A 164 -21.03 -1.95 11.56
CA GLY A 164 -22.36 -1.96 10.97
C GLY A 164 -22.26 -2.14 9.45
N GLU A 165 -23.39 -2.04 8.76
CA GLU A 165 -23.42 -2.06 7.30
C GLU A 165 -23.26 -0.64 6.76
N LEU A 166 -22.25 -0.41 5.92
CA LEU A 166 -22.09 0.88 5.22
C LEU A 166 -23.33 1.25 4.40
N ARG A 167 -24.07 0.24 3.91
CA ARG A 167 -25.34 0.39 3.19
C ARG A 167 -26.40 1.18 3.95
N SER A 168 -26.40 1.10 5.29
CA SER A 168 -27.31 1.89 6.12
C SER A 168 -26.98 3.39 6.04
N LEU A 169 -25.69 3.74 6.07
CA LEU A 169 -25.22 5.12 5.91
C LEU A 169 -25.47 5.62 4.49
N GLU A 170 -25.16 4.80 3.47
CA GLU A 170 -25.44 5.11 2.07
C GLU A 170 -26.91 5.46 1.84
N THR A 171 -27.81 4.66 2.42
CA THR A 171 -29.27 4.89 2.33
C THR A 171 -29.65 6.20 3.02
N GLN A 172 -29.11 6.46 4.22
CA GLN A 172 -29.38 7.70 4.96
C GLN A 172 -28.89 8.95 4.21
N ILE A 173 -27.71 8.90 3.59
CA ILE A 173 -27.17 9.99 2.77
C ILE A 173 -28.04 10.20 1.53
N SER A 174 -28.39 9.11 0.83
CA SER A 174 -29.25 9.17 -0.37
C SER A 174 -30.61 9.80 -0.07
N GLN A 175 -31.24 9.44 1.06
CA GLN A 175 -32.50 10.02 1.52
C GLN A 175 -32.37 11.52 1.80
N LYS A 176 -31.35 11.94 2.54
CA LYS A 176 -31.12 13.36 2.84
C LYS A 176 -30.88 14.21 1.59
N LEU A 177 -30.23 13.65 0.56
CA LEU A 177 -30.04 14.32 -0.72
C LEU A 177 -31.36 14.48 -1.48
N ALA A 178 -32.19 13.43 -1.48
CA ALA A 178 -33.51 13.45 -2.12
C ALA A 178 -34.44 14.50 -1.48
N ASP A 179 -34.44 14.60 -0.15
CA ASP A 179 -35.24 15.58 0.60
C ASP A 179 -34.89 17.04 0.25
N LEU A 180 -33.65 17.28 -0.19
CA LEU A 180 -33.15 18.60 -0.56
C LEU A 180 -33.33 18.93 -2.05
N ASN A 181 -33.97 18.06 -2.84
CA ASN A 181 -34.11 18.20 -4.30
C ASN A 181 -32.77 18.49 -5.00
N VAL A 182 -31.65 17.97 -4.48
CA VAL A 182 -30.36 18.10 -5.14
C VAL A 182 -30.46 17.40 -6.49
N LYS A 183 -30.31 18.15 -7.59
CA LYS A 183 -30.40 17.58 -8.95
C LYS A 183 -29.38 16.45 -9.09
N THR A 184 -29.86 15.22 -9.17
CA THR A 184 -29.07 13.97 -9.15
C THR A 184 -28.31 13.68 -10.44
N ASN A 185 -28.32 14.59 -11.42
CA ASN A 185 -27.58 14.43 -12.68
C ASN A 185 -26.05 14.63 -12.52
N LEU A 186 -25.55 14.72 -11.29
CA LEU A 186 -24.15 14.95 -10.98
C LEU A 186 -23.52 13.62 -10.50
N ASP A 187 -22.70 13.02 -11.36
CA ASP A 187 -21.72 12.04 -10.96
C ASP A 187 -20.66 12.77 -10.10
N SER A 188 -20.70 12.56 -8.77
CA SER A 188 -19.85 13.29 -7.83
C SER A 188 -19.10 12.33 -6.93
N ILE A 189 -17.78 12.42 -6.94
CA ILE A 189 -16.89 11.59 -6.15
C ILE A 189 -16.11 12.47 -5.18
N ILE A 190 -16.07 12.05 -3.92
CA ILE A 190 -15.31 12.70 -2.87
C ILE A 190 -14.48 11.68 -2.09
N VAL A 191 -13.33 12.13 -1.57
CA VAL A 191 -12.53 11.35 -0.62
C VAL A 191 -12.20 12.22 0.57
N PHE A 192 -12.63 11.78 1.76
CA PHE A 192 -12.24 12.41 3.01
C PHE A 192 -11.00 11.75 3.58
N ARG A 193 -10.13 12.57 4.17
CA ARG A 193 -9.18 12.14 5.18
C ARG A 193 -9.87 12.18 6.52
N ALA A 194 -9.72 11.12 7.31
CA ALA A 194 -10.30 11.02 8.63
C ALA A 194 -9.36 10.29 9.57
N THR A 195 -9.49 10.52 10.87
CA THR A 195 -8.76 9.82 11.92
C THR A 195 -9.74 9.01 12.77
N VAL A 196 -9.52 7.70 12.87
CA VAL A 196 -10.20 6.85 13.84
C VAL A 196 -9.33 6.82 15.10
N ILE A 197 -9.81 7.50 16.14
CA ILE A 197 -9.13 7.68 17.43
C ILE A 197 -9.47 6.47 18.30
N ALA A 198 -8.45 5.78 18.80
CA ALA A 198 -8.64 4.70 19.77
C ALA A 198 -8.99 5.28 21.15
N GLY A 199 -10.09 4.80 21.74
CA GLY A 199 -10.47 5.13 23.11
C GLY A 199 -9.77 4.25 24.15
N GLU A 200 -10.05 4.48 25.44
CA GLU A 200 -9.56 3.61 26.52
C GLU A 200 -10.17 2.20 26.42
N SER A 201 -11.39 2.12 25.86
CA SER A 201 -12.09 0.88 25.53
C SER A 201 -12.67 0.94 24.12
N ARG A 202 -12.83 -0.22 23.46
CA ARG A 202 -13.27 -0.33 22.04
C ARG A 202 -14.63 0.30 21.71
N ASN A 203 -15.46 0.59 22.71
CA ASN A 203 -16.74 1.29 22.54
C ASN A 203 -16.60 2.82 22.53
N GLN A 204 -15.43 3.35 22.85
CA GLN A 204 -15.10 4.77 22.89
C GLN A 204 -14.30 5.24 21.67
N ASP A 205 -13.97 4.34 20.73
CA ASP A 205 -13.26 4.68 19.50
C ASP A 205 -14.09 5.69 18.68
N LYS A 206 -13.51 6.75 18.12
CA LYS A 206 -14.27 7.80 17.42
C LYS A 206 -13.70 8.11 16.05
N LEU A 207 -14.57 8.46 15.11
CA LEU A 207 -14.16 9.04 13.85
C LEU A 207 -14.06 10.56 13.99
N GLN A 208 -12.97 11.13 13.50
CA GLN A 208 -12.80 12.54 13.26
C GLN A 208 -12.58 12.74 11.78
N ILE A 209 -13.44 13.48 11.09
CA ILE A 209 -13.16 13.89 9.71
C ILE A 209 -12.16 15.05 9.76
N ASP A 210 -11.02 14.90 9.08
CA ASP A 210 -9.95 15.89 9.10
C ASP A 210 -10.13 16.92 7.96
N GLU A 211 -10.21 16.44 6.71
CA GLU A 211 -10.31 17.30 5.52
C GLU A 211 -10.84 16.54 4.30
N LEU A 212 -11.35 17.28 3.31
CA LEU A 212 -11.65 16.78 1.97
C LEU A 212 -10.37 16.79 1.12
N ILE A 213 -9.89 15.62 0.69
CA ILE A 213 -8.62 15.48 -0.04
C ILE A 213 -8.81 15.18 -1.54
N TYR A 214 -10.04 14.98 -1.98
CA TYR A 214 -10.40 14.83 -3.39
C TYR A 214 -11.88 15.18 -3.58
N GLY A 215 -12.21 15.80 -4.72
CA GLY A 215 -13.55 16.29 -5.03
C GLY A 215 -13.76 17.74 -4.59
N GLU A 216 -15.00 18.20 -4.62
CA GLU A 216 -15.38 19.57 -4.30
C GLU A 216 -16.28 19.66 -3.07
N GLU A 217 -16.18 20.77 -2.32
CA GLU A 217 -17.09 21.07 -1.23
C GLU A 217 -18.46 21.47 -1.80
N THR A 218 -19.46 20.62 -1.53
CA THR A 218 -20.81 20.74 -2.05
C THR A 218 -21.81 20.24 -1.00
N TYR A 219 -23.11 20.38 -1.27
CA TYR A 219 -24.14 19.76 -0.43
C TYR A 219 -23.92 18.25 -0.24
N PHE A 220 -23.36 17.55 -1.23
CA PHE A 220 -23.04 16.13 -1.11
C PHE A 220 -21.94 15.88 -0.07
N SER A 221 -20.81 16.59 -0.16
CA SER A 221 -19.71 16.43 0.81
C SER A 221 -20.16 16.78 2.23
N ASP A 222 -20.97 17.82 2.39
CA ASP A 222 -21.49 18.25 3.69
C ASP A 222 -22.43 17.21 4.32
N ILE A 223 -23.34 16.63 3.53
CA ILE A 223 -24.26 15.59 4.05
C ILE A 223 -23.49 14.33 4.42
N VAL A 224 -22.53 13.90 3.58
CA VAL A 224 -21.68 12.74 3.89
C VAL A 224 -20.91 13.00 5.19
N ARG A 225 -20.27 14.16 5.33
CA ARG A 225 -19.55 14.55 6.56
C ARG A 225 -20.45 14.52 7.78
N LYS A 226 -21.66 15.08 7.68
CA LYS A 226 -22.64 15.10 8.77
C LYS A 226 -23.06 13.69 9.18
N VAL A 227 -23.46 12.85 8.23
CA VAL A 227 -23.88 11.47 8.50
C VAL A 227 -22.75 10.67 9.14
N LEU A 228 -21.51 10.81 8.65
CA LEU A 228 -20.34 10.16 9.24
C LEU A 228 -20.08 10.65 10.68
N ASN A 229 -20.20 11.95 10.95
CA ASN A 229 -20.02 12.49 12.31
C ASN A 229 -21.11 12.02 13.28
N ASP A 230 -22.35 11.88 12.81
CA ASP A 230 -23.47 11.39 13.62
C ASP A 230 -23.22 9.94 14.11
N THR A 231 -22.37 9.17 13.43
CA THR A 231 -22.02 7.79 13.85
C THR A 231 -21.20 7.69 15.14
N ASN A 232 -20.65 8.82 15.62
CA ASN A 232 -19.94 8.87 16.90
C ASN A 232 -20.88 8.84 18.12
N ASN A 233 -22.19 9.03 17.90
CA ASN A 233 -23.20 9.08 18.95
C ASN A 233 -24.31 8.06 18.66
N LYS A 234 -24.28 6.88 19.27
CA LYS A 234 -25.46 6.00 19.23
C LYS A 234 -26.62 6.63 19.99
N SER A 235 -27.78 6.73 19.33
CA SER A 235 -29.03 7.20 19.92
C SER A 235 -29.48 6.38 21.14
N SER A 236 -29.12 5.08 21.21
CA SER A 236 -29.46 4.19 22.32
C SER A 236 -28.41 4.13 23.44
N MET A 237 -27.19 4.63 23.20
CA MET A 237 -26.11 4.68 24.19
C MET A 237 -25.21 5.89 23.86
N PRO A 238 -25.52 7.07 24.44
CA PRO A 238 -24.66 8.24 24.36
C PRO A 238 -23.24 7.83 24.75
N SER A 239 -22.23 8.30 24.02
CA SER A 239 -20.80 7.92 24.16
C SER A 239 -20.37 6.57 23.56
N SER A 240 -21.23 5.85 22.85
CA SER A 240 -20.80 4.67 22.09
C SER A 240 -20.82 4.94 20.59
N SER A 241 -19.70 4.61 19.94
CA SER A 241 -19.46 4.84 18.52
C SER A 241 -19.64 3.57 17.70
N ASN A 242 -19.92 3.74 16.41
CA ASN A 242 -19.89 2.66 15.44
C ASN A 242 -18.51 2.46 14.81
N TRP A 243 -17.45 3.11 15.29
CA TRP A 243 -16.10 2.88 14.79
C TRP A 243 -15.35 1.88 15.65
N ILE A 244 -14.50 1.09 15.00
CA ILE A 244 -13.52 0.23 15.65
C ILE A 244 -12.16 0.71 15.16
N ALA A 245 -11.32 1.12 16.11
CA ALA A 245 -9.96 1.50 15.84
C ALA A 245 -9.18 0.33 15.27
N ALA A 246 -8.20 0.65 14.46
CA ALA A 246 -7.34 -0.35 13.89
C ALA A 246 -6.49 -1.05 14.96
N THR A 247 -5.99 -2.25 14.68
CA THR A 247 -5.10 -2.95 15.61
C THR A 247 -3.77 -3.29 14.96
N ASN A 248 -2.69 -3.31 15.74
CA ASN A 248 -1.39 -3.84 15.29
C ASN A 248 -1.35 -5.39 15.37
N ALA A 249 -0.19 -5.98 15.03
CA ALA A 249 0.02 -7.43 15.08
C ALA A 249 -0.23 -8.07 16.46
N SER A 250 -0.06 -7.30 17.55
CA SER A 250 -0.38 -7.73 18.92
C SER A 250 -1.82 -7.43 19.33
N ALA A 251 -2.71 -7.14 18.38
CA ALA A 251 -4.12 -6.80 18.58
C ALA A 251 -4.38 -5.56 19.47
N ARG A 252 -3.37 -4.69 19.66
CA ARG A 252 -3.53 -3.44 20.42
C ARG A 252 -4.20 -2.37 19.54
N PRO A 253 -5.27 -1.70 20.01
CA PRO A 253 -5.90 -0.60 19.30
C PRO A 253 -4.91 0.53 19.02
N GLN A 254 -5.04 1.21 17.87
CA GLN A 254 -4.20 2.31 17.43
C GLN A 254 -5.05 3.41 16.80
N THR A 255 -4.79 4.65 17.20
CA THR A 255 -5.31 5.82 16.49
C THR A 255 -4.71 5.85 15.09
N THR A 256 -5.58 5.88 14.09
CA THR A 256 -5.20 5.60 12.70
C THR A 256 -5.91 6.58 11.77
N ARG A 257 -5.16 7.20 10.86
CA ARG A 257 -5.74 7.95 9.76
C ARG A 257 -6.23 6.99 8.68
N ILE A 258 -7.36 7.28 8.06
CA ILE A 258 -7.95 6.52 6.96
C ILE A 258 -8.43 7.49 5.88
N LYS A 259 -8.70 6.94 4.71
CA LYS A 259 -9.45 7.62 3.66
C LYS A 259 -10.86 7.05 3.58
N ILE A 260 -11.88 7.89 3.41
CA ILE A 260 -13.27 7.46 3.21
C ILE A 260 -13.68 7.91 1.82
N PHE A 261 -13.93 6.96 0.93
CA PHE A 261 -14.41 7.23 -0.42
C PHE A 261 -15.94 7.27 -0.42
N ALA A 262 -16.52 8.28 -1.05
CA ALA A 262 -17.96 8.37 -1.30
C ALA A 262 -18.24 8.75 -2.75
N TRP A 263 -19.22 8.08 -3.35
CA TRP A 263 -19.65 8.31 -4.72
C TRP A 263 -21.16 8.51 -4.78
N LEU A 264 -21.60 9.68 -5.23
CA LEU A 264 -22.97 9.94 -5.63
C LEU A 264 -23.12 9.58 -7.11
N LYS A 265 -23.86 8.51 -7.37
CA LYS A 265 -24.14 8.03 -8.73
C LYS A 265 -25.22 8.89 -9.39
N PRO A 266 -25.28 8.91 -10.74
CA PRO A 266 -26.32 9.65 -11.48
C PRO A 266 -27.76 9.25 -11.15
N ASN A 267 -27.98 8.06 -10.60
CA ASN A 267 -29.30 7.59 -10.16
C ASN A 267 -29.66 8.02 -8.73
N GLY A 268 -28.84 8.88 -8.10
CA GLY A 268 -29.02 9.35 -6.72
C GLY A 268 -28.56 8.37 -5.64
N GLN A 269 -28.07 7.18 -6.00
CA GLN A 269 -27.54 6.23 -5.03
C GLN A 269 -26.13 6.63 -4.58
N VAL A 270 -25.86 6.45 -3.30
CA VAL A 270 -24.54 6.67 -2.71
C VAL A 270 -23.83 5.35 -2.48
N GLU A 271 -22.53 5.32 -2.75
CA GLU A 271 -21.64 4.21 -2.42
C GLU A 271 -20.51 4.71 -1.52
N LEU A 272 -20.28 4.04 -0.40
CA LEU A 272 -19.19 4.29 0.54
C LEU A 272 -18.20 3.13 0.50
N LYS A 273 -16.90 3.46 0.48
CA LYS A 273 -15.83 2.46 0.62
C LYS A 273 -14.84 2.88 1.68
N LEU A 274 -14.43 1.89 2.46
CA LEU A 274 -13.36 2.01 3.44
C LEU A 274 -12.14 1.20 2.99
N PRO A 275 -10.94 1.54 3.46
CA PRO A 275 -9.75 0.76 3.27
C PRO A 275 -9.89 -0.66 3.81
N SER A 276 -9.47 -1.66 3.02
CA SER A 276 -9.42 -3.06 3.46
C SER A 276 -8.05 -3.46 4.03
N LYS A 277 -7.03 -2.61 3.86
CA LYS A 277 -5.65 -2.88 4.28
C LYS A 277 -5.17 -1.94 5.37
N LEU A 278 -4.28 -2.49 6.19
CA LEU A 278 -3.60 -1.78 7.27
C LEU A 278 -2.62 -0.68 6.80
N GLN A 279 -2.23 -0.72 5.53
CA GLN A 279 -1.21 0.20 5.04
C GLN A 279 -1.83 1.50 4.51
N ASN A 280 -3.15 1.58 4.38
CA ASN A 280 -3.86 2.75 3.81
C ASN A 280 -3.93 3.93 4.79
N TRP A 281 -3.01 3.96 5.76
CA TRP A 281 -3.06 4.81 6.95
C TRP A 281 -2.20 6.07 6.83
N SER A 282 -1.39 6.14 5.78
CA SER A 282 -0.30 7.11 5.67
C SER A 282 -0.26 7.85 4.34
N GLY A 283 -1.26 7.72 3.47
CA GLY A 283 -1.27 8.45 2.19
C GLY A 283 -1.64 9.94 2.33
N ASP A 284 -0.89 10.66 3.17
CA ASP A 284 -0.71 12.12 3.12
C ASP A 284 0.45 12.43 2.20
#